data_AF-A0A9W9CN25-F1
#
_entry.id   AF-A0A9W9CN25-F1
#
_cell.length_a   1.000
_cell.length_b   1.000
_cell.length_c   1.000
_cell.angle_alpha   90.00
_cell.angle_beta   90.00
_cell.angle_gamma   90.00
#
_symmetry.space_group_name_H-M   'P 1'
#
loop_
_entity.id
_entity.type
_entity.pdbx_description
1 polymer ?
#
loop_
_entity_poly.entity_id
_entity_poly.type
_entity_poly.pdbx_seq_one_letter_code
_entity_poly.pdbx_strand_id
1 'polypeptide(L)'
;MPEVSDDRASSQQLDLANDTAGQQHAQLKHLAMSQAHAITLQNQTQSPLLRLPAETRNSVYTYALGDHRISIGAPYSLDPGKMTVIESEDCQYPASALLGLTLTCRQTHAETRDQVFELNEFGGRYNKENHSFAKTVDRFEECFTMEQRNAIKRVWIKFGDLEHFENTELERILDSRQWILEILLHRIPGLERVVLRFEN
;
A
#
# COMPACT_ATOMS: atom_id res chain seq x y z
N MET A 1 44.68 -33.99 46.08
CA MET A 1 43.93 -34.29 44.85
C MET A 1 42.62 -33.53 44.95
N PRO A 2 42.36 -32.50 44.13
CA PRO A 2 41.08 -31.82 44.17
C PRO A 2 40.06 -32.55 43.29
N GLU A 3 38.85 -32.70 43.82
CA GLU A 3 37.69 -33.31 43.18
C GLU A 3 37.26 -32.54 41.94
N VAL A 4 37.11 -33.26 40.83
CA VAL A 4 36.50 -32.78 39.59
C VAL A 4 35.05 -33.28 39.61
N SER A 5 34.13 -32.48 40.17
CA SER A 5 32.70 -32.76 40.05
C SER A 5 31.88 -31.48 40.23
N ASP A 6 31.54 -30.79 39.13
CA ASP A 6 30.26 -30.04 39.08
C ASP A 6 29.78 -29.49 37.71
N ASP A 7 30.34 -29.87 36.56
CA ASP A 7 29.91 -29.27 35.28
C ASP A 7 28.69 -29.94 34.61
N ARG A 8 28.27 -31.13 35.06
CA ARG A 8 27.16 -31.87 34.43
C ARG A 8 25.77 -31.42 34.86
N ALA A 9 25.62 -30.90 36.08
CA ALA A 9 24.32 -30.44 36.60
C ALA A 9 23.84 -29.17 35.90
N SER A 10 24.76 -28.25 35.57
CA SER A 10 24.45 -26.98 34.90
C SER A 10 24.00 -27.16 33.45
N SER A 11 24.56 -28.13 32.71
CA SER A 11 24.14 -28.38 31.31
C SER A 11 22.74 -29.00 31.23
N GLN A 12 22.39 -29.93 32.14
CA GLN A 12 21.06 -30.56 32.14
C GLN A 12 19.92 -29.59 32.55
N GLN A 13 20.21 -28.60 33.39
CA GLN A 13 19.22 -27.58 33.76
C GLN A 13 18.95 -26.57 32.64
N LEU A 14 19.95 -26.26 31.80
CA LEU A 14 19.81 -25.40 30.63
C LEU A 14 18.98 -26.05 29.51
N ASP A 15 19.15 -27.35 29.28
CA ASP A 15 18.39 -28.09 28.26
C ASP A 15 16.91 -28.22 28.63
N LEU A 16 16.59 -28.49 29.91
CA LEU A 16 15.19 -28.54 30.39
C LEU A 16 14.49 -27.17 30.29
N ALA A 17 15.20 -26.07 30.57
CA ALA A 17 14.65 -24.72 30.47
C ALA A 17 14.34 -24.34 29.02
N ASN A 18 15.20 -24.74 28.07
CA ASN A 18 14.99 -24.51 26.64
C ASN A 18 13.81 -25.32 26.08
N ASP A 19 13.64 -26.58 26.50
CA ASP A 19 12.48 -27.40 26.12
C ASP A 19 11.16 -26.83 26.66
N THR A 20 11.18 -26.33 27.90
CA THR A 20 9.99 -25.72 28.51
C THR A 20 9.58 -24.42 27.82
N ALA A 21 10.55 -23.57 27.46
CA ALA A 21 10.31 -22.34 26.69
C ALA A 21 9.77 -22.64 25.28
N GLY A 22 10.29 -23.67 24.61
CA GLY A 22 9.81 -24.12 23.30
C GLY A 22 8.36 -24.62 23.35
N GLN A 23 8.02 -25.42 24.38
CA GLN A 23 6.66 -25.92 24.60
C GLN A 23 5.67 -24.80 24.92
N GLN A 24 6.06 -23.85 25.78
CA GLN A 24 5.23 -22.68 26.10
C GLN A 24 4.95 -21.83 24.85
N HIS A 25 5.96 -21.58 24.01
CA HIS A 25 5.77 -20.84 22.75
C HIS A 25 4.83 -21.55 21.78
N ALA A 26 4.97 -22.87 21.63
CA ALA A 26 4.09 -23.67 20.78
C ALA A 26 2.63 -23.64 21.28
N GLN A 27 2.43 -23.72 22.59
CA GLN A 27 1.10 -23.71 23.21
C GLN A 27 0.43 -22.33 23.08
N LEU A 28 1.19 -21.25 23.25
CA LEU A 28 0.72 -19.88 23.02
C LEU A 28 0.32 -19.65 21.55
N LYS A 29 1.12 -20.13 20.60
CA LYS A 29 0.78 -20.07 19.17
C LYS A 29 -0.52 -20.81 18.87
N HIS A 30 -0.69 -22.02 19.40
CA HIS A 30 -1.90 -22.81 19.18
C HIS A 30 -3.14 -22.12 19.75
N LEU A 31 -3.05 -21.54 20.95
CA LEU A 31 -4.15 -20.78 21.56
C LEU A 31 -4.52 -19.54 20.72
N ALA A 32 -3.50 -18.79 20.26
CA ALA A 32 -3.71 -17.62 19.40
C ALA A 32 -4.38 -18.00 18.07
N MET A 33 -3.98 -19.12 17.45
CA MET A 33 -4.62 -19.63 16.24
C MET A 33 -6.08 -20.02 16.48
N SER A 34 -6.39 -20.68 17.59
CA SER A 34 -7.75 -21.06 17.96
C SER A 34 -8.66 -19.83 18.17
N GLN A 35 -8.18 -18.82 18.91
CA GLN A 35 -8.90 -17.55 19.09
C GLN A 35 -9.13 -16.82 17.76
N ALA A 36 -8.10 -16.77 16.91
CA ALA A 36 -8.18 -16.18 15.57
C ALA A 36 -9.25 -16.86 14.70
N HIS A 37 -9.38 -18.18 14.80
CA HIS A 37 -10.41 -18.94 14.10
C HIS A 37 -11.81 -18.65 14.63
N ALA A 38 -11.99 -18.61 15.96
CA ALA A 38 -13.27 -18.27 16.59
C ALA A 38 -13.78 -16.88 16.18
N ILE A 39 -12.89 -15.87 16.18
CA ILE A 39 -13.23 -14.51 15.71
C ILE A 39 -13.63 -14.53 14.24
N THR A 40 -12.96 -15.32 13.40
CA THR A 40 -13.28 -15.41 11.97
C THR A 40 -14.67 -15.99 11.76
N LEU A 41 -15.02 -17.06 12.47
CA LEU A 41 -16.34 -17.69 12.40
C LEU A 41 -17.45 -16.76 12.94
N GLN A 42 -17.17 -16.05 14.03
CA GLN A 42 -18.07 -15.03 14.57
C GLN A 42 -18.29 -13.90 13.55
N ASN A 43 -17.23 -13.40 12.92
CA ASN A 43 -17.34 -12.35 11.91
C ASN A 43 -18.16 -12.81 10.69
N GLN A 44 -18.01 -14.06 10.25
CA GLN A 44 -18.82 -14.61 9.15
C GLN A 44 -20.32 -14.64 9.46
N THR A 45 -20.69 -14.83 10.72
CA THR A 45 -22.11 -14.91 11.14
C THR A 45 -22.69 -13.57 11.59
N GLN A 46 -21.86 -12.69 12.14
CA GLN A 46 -22.31 -11.42 12.72
C GLN A 46 -22.08 -10.21 11.81
N SER A 47 -21.08 -10.25 10.92
CA SER A 47 -20.83 -9.13 9.99
C SER A 47 -21.87 -9.12 8.87
N PRO A 48 -22.64 -8.02 8.71
CA PRO A 48 -23.55 -7.88 7.57
C PRO A 48 -22.82 -8.01 6.23
N LEU A 49 -21.59 -7.49 6.13
CA LEU A 49 -20.78 -7.55 4.92
C LEU A 49 -20.31 -8.97 4.60
N LEU A 50 -19.82 -9.73 5.58
CA LEU A 50 -19.27 -11.07 5.34
C LEU A 50 -20.35 -12.15 5.12
N ARG A 51 -21.60 -11.86 5.46
CA ARG A 51 -22.75 -12.71 5.12
C ARG A 51 -23.19 -12.59 3.66
N LEU A 52 -22.75 -11.55 2.95
CA LEU A 52 -23.08 -11.39 1.53
C LEU A 52 -22.29 -12.40 0.68
N PRO A 53 -22.82 -12.84 -0.47
CA PRO A 53 -22.05 -13.57 -1.47
C PRO A 53 -20.81 -12.79 -1.93
N ALA A 54 -19.79 -13.50 -2.40
CA ALA A 54 -18.51 -12.90 -2.79
C ALA A 54 -18.67 -11.84 -3.89
N GLU A 55 -19.58 -12.07 -4.83
CA GLU A 55 -19.88 -11.17 -5.95
C GLU A 55 -20.45 -9.83 -5.45
N THR A 56 -21.35 -9.89 -4.47
CA THR A 56 -21.93 -8.69 -3.84
C THR A 56 -20.87 -7.94 -3.04
N ARG A 57 -19.98 -8.65 -2.32
CA ARG A 57 -18.86 -8.01 -1.61
C ARG A 57 -17.92 -7.30 -2.58
N ASN A 58 -17.54 -7.95 -3.68
CA ASN A 58 -16.69 -7.35 -4.72
C ASN A 58 -17.32 -6.08 -5.31
N SER A 59 -18.63 -6.08 -5.50
CA SER A 59 -19.35 -4.88 -5.95
C SER A 59 -19.26 -3.76 -4.91
N VAL A 60 -19.49 -4.06 -3.63
CA VAL A 60 -19.34 -3.08 -2.52
C VAL A 60 -17.91 -2.55 -2.45
N TYR A 61 -16.90 -3.42 -2.56
CA TYR A 61 -15.50 -3.02 -2.57
C TYR A 61 -15.17 -2.12 -3.75
N THR A 62 -15.69 -2.43 -4.93
CA THR A 62 -15.48 -1.59 -6.12
C THR A 62 -15.99 -0.17 -5.90
N TYR A 63 -17.19 -0.02 -5.35
CA TYR A 63 -17.76 1.29 -5.03
C TYR A 63 -17.03 2.00 -3.88
N ALA A 64 -16.60 1.26 -2.86
CA ALA A 64 -15.95 1.85 -1.68
C ALA A 64 -14.50 2.24 -1.96
N LEU A 65 -13.79 1.45 -2.77
CA LEU A 65 -12.35 1.53 -2.95
C LEU A 65 -11.92 2.11 -4.30
N GLY A 66 -12.81 2.19 -5.30
CA GLY A 66 -12.47 2.60 -6.65
C GLY A 66 -12.75 4.07 -6.97
N ASP A 67 -12.33 4.48 -8.16
CA ASP A 67 -12.56 5.81 -8.75
C ASP A 67 -11.97 6.99 -7.96
N HIS A 68 -10.96 6.73 -7.13
CA HIS A 68 -10.19 7.77 -6.45
C HIS A 68 -8.93 8.14 -7.24
N ARG A 69 -8.52 9.41 -7.15
CA ARG A 69 -7.19 9.86 -7.58
C ARG A 69 -6.31 9.98 -6.34
N ILE A 70 -5.25 9.19 -6.28
CA ILE A 70 -4.35 9.14 -5.14
C ILE A 70 -3.08 9.86 -5.51
N SER A 71 -2.79 10.96 -4.78
CA SER A 71 -1.57 11.71 -4.96
C SER A 71 -0.42 10.97 -4.27
N ILE A 72 0.72 10.86 -4.95
CA ILE A 72 1.95 10.33 -4.38
C ILE A 72 2.85 11.55 -4.15
N GLY A 73 2.39 12.41 -3.25
CA GLY A 73 3.08 13.63 -2.86
C GLY A 73 4.02 13.40 -1.68
N ALA A 74 5.01 14.29 -1.53
CA ALA A 74 5.73 14.40 -0.26
C ALA A 74 4.70 14.67 0.85
N PRO A 75 4.74 13.94 1.97
CA PRO A 75 3.80 14.18 3.03
C PRO A 75 4.06 15.61 3.52
N TYR A 76 3.05 16.47 3.46
CA TYR A 76 3.13 17.79 4.08
C TYR A 76 3.34 17.71 5.62
N SER A 77 3.39 16.48 6.16
CA SER A 77 3.70 16.14 7.53
C SER A 77 4.89 15.17 7.60
N LEU A 78 5.84 15.41 8.51
CA LEU A 78 7.05 14.62 8.79
C LEU A 78 6.78 13.17 9.29
N ASP A 79 5.65 12.56 8.94
CA ASP A 79 5.20 11.27 9.43
C ASP A 79 5.20 10.24 8.29
N PRO A 80 6.20 9.34 8.23
CA PRO A 80 6.40 8.39 7.13
C PRO A 80 5.24 7.41 6.89
N GLY A 81 4.27 7.33 7.81
CA GLY A 81 3.10 6.44 7.71
C GLY A 81 1.86 7.04 7.04
N LYS A 82 1.89 8.30 6.60
CA LYS A 82 0.72 8.97 6.00
C LYS A 82 0.86 9.08 4.48
N MET A 83 0.32 8.09 3.77
CA MET A 83 0.10 8.21 2.32
C MET A 83 -0.79 9.42 2.00
N THR A 84 -0.41 10.09 0.93
CA THR A 84 -0.57 11.53 0.76
C THR A 84 -1.79 11.84 -0.10
N VAL A 85 -2.95 11.96 0.54
CA VAL A 85 -4.13 12.64 -0.01
C VAL A 85 -4.82 11.92 -1.20
N ILE A 86 -6.06 11.51 -0.95
CA ILE A 86 -7.05 11.23 -1.99
C ILE A 86 -7.51 12.59 -2.52
N GLU A 87 -7.18 12.89 -3.77
CA GLU A 87 -7.72 14.02 -4.51
C GLU A 87 -9.09 13.61 -5.07
N SER A 88 -10.16 13.94 -4.36
CA SER A 88 -11.50 14.03 -4.94
C SER A 88 -11.66 15.43 -5.55
N GLU A 89 -12.52 15.58 -6.57
CA GLU A 89 -12.77 16.87 -7.23
C GLU A 89 -13.19 17.96 -6.25
N ASP A 90 -13.74 17.58 -5.09
CA ASP A 90 -14.22 18.53 -4.08
C ASP A 90 -13.48 18.48 -2.74
N CYS A 91 -12.62 17.49 -2.47
CA CYS A 91 -12.05 17.26 -1.12
C CYS A 91 -10.70 16.52 -1.12
N GLN A 92 -9.88 16.82 -0.10
CA GLN A 92 -8.64 16.10 0.22
C GLN A 92 -8.84 15.24 1.48
N TYR A 93 -8.64 13.92 1.37
CA TYR A 93 -8.74 12.99 2.51
C TYR A 93 -7.45 12.20 2.71
N PRO A 94 -7.08 11.82 3.95
CA PRO A 94 -5.93 10.97 4.17
C PRO A 94 -6.17 9.59 3.52
N ALA A 95 -5.15 9.04 2.84
CA ALA A 95 -5.25 7.72 2.20
C ALA A 95 -5.58 6.59 3.20
N SER A 96 -5.29 6.81 4.49
CA SER A 96 -5.69 5.90 5.58
C SER A 96 -7.21 5.71 5.67
N ALA A 97 -8.03 6.68 5.23
CA ALA A 97 -9.48 6.51 5.18
C ALA A 97 -9.89 5.46 4.14
N LEU A 98 -9.27 5.46 2.96
CA LEU A 98 -9.48 4.45 1.92
C LEU A 98 -8.94 3.08 2.34
N LEU A 99 -7.76 3.06 2.96
CA LEU A 99 -7.17 1.82 3.47
C LEU A 99 -7.86 1.27 4.73
N GLY A 100 -8.73 2.04 5.39
CA GLY A 100 -9.39 1.60 6.61
C GLY A 100 -10.08 0.24 6.43
N LEU A 101 -10.69 0.01 5.26
CA LEU A 101 -11.36 -1.25 4.94
C LEU A 101 -10.37 -2.42 4.84
N THR A 102 -9.21 -2.21 4.21
CA THR A 102 -8.18 -3.24 4.05
C THR A 102 -7.54 -3.64 5.39
N LEU A 103 -7.66 -2.78 6.41
CA LEU A 103 -7.08 -3.01 7.74
C LEU A 103 -8.07 -3.62 8.76
N THR A 104 -9.33 -3.86 8.39
CA THR A 104 -10.36 -4.32 9.34
C THR A 104 -10.18 -5.77 9.80
N CYS A 105 -10.16 -6.72 8.87
CA CYS A 105 -9.99 -8.14 9.17
C CYS A 105 -9.25 -8.87 8.05
N ARG A 106 -8.71 -10.06 8.36
CA ARG A 106 -7.94 -10.86 7.40
C ARG A 106 -8.69 -11.20 6.12
N GLN A 107 -10.00 -11.46 6.21
CA GLN A 107 -10.81 -11.80 5.04
C GLN A 107 -10.95 -10.58 4.11
N THR A 108 -11.40 -9.44 4.63
CA THR A 108 -11.49 -8.20 3.85
C THR A 108 -10.14 -7.84 3.25
N HIS A 109 -9.07 -7.85 4.07
CA HIS A 109 -7.71 -7.60 3.59
C HIS A 109 -7.34 -8.49 2.40
N ALA A 110 -7.57 -9.80 2.50
CA ALA A 110 -7.25 -10.74 1.43
C ALA A 110 -8.06 -10.47 0.15
N GLU A 111 -9.32 -10.06 0.28
CA GLU A 111 -10.20 -9.74 -0.85
C GLU A 111 -9.87 -8.39 -1.51
N THR A 112 -9.41 -7.40 -0.73
CA THR A 112 -9.33 -6.00 -1.19
C THR A 112 -7.91 -5.46 -1.38
N ARG A 113 -6.87 -6.14 -0.89
CA ARG A 113 -5.49 -5.58 -0.85
C ARG A 113 -4.99 -5.08 -2.21
N ASP A 114 -5.36 -5.77 -3.28
CA ASP A 114 -4.89 -5.49 -4.64
C ASP A 114 -5.86 -4.52 -5.36
N GLN A 115 -7.15 -4.56 -5.01
CA GLN A 115 -8.21 -3.72 -5.60
C GLN A 115 -7.94 -2.22 -5.42
N VAL A 116 -7.34 -1.81 -4.31
CA VAL A 116 -6.97 -0.39 -4.10
C VAL A 116 -6.01 0.11 -5.19
N PHE A 117 -5.13 -0.75 -5.70
CA PHE A 117 -4.18 -0.39 -6.75
C PHE A 117 -4.79 -0.50 -8.15
N GLU A 118 -5.64 -1.51 -8.36
CA GLU A 118 -6.29 -1.78 -9.65
C GLU A 118 -7.41 -0.77 -9.99
N LEU A 119 -8.15 -0.32 -8.98
CA LEU A 119 -9.37 0.48 -9.15
C LEU A 119 -9.15 1.99 -9.06
N ASN A 120 -7.96 2.46 -8.69
CA ASN A 120 -7.66 3.89 -8.55
C ASN A 120 -6.66 4.41 -9.60
N GLU A 121 -6.60 5.74 -9.73
CA GLU A 121 -5.56 6.41 -10.51
C GLU A 121 -4.50 6.99 -9.55
N PHE A 122 -3.23 6.71 -9.82
CA PHE A 122 -2.12 7.17 -8.97
C PHE A 122 -1.32 8.26 -9.69
N GLY A 123 -0.85 9.28 -8.99
CA GLY A 123 -0.19 10.36 -9.71
C GLY A 123 0.32 11.48 -8.85
N GLY A 124 0.61 12.60 -9.50
CA GLY A 124 1.07 13.78 -8.79
C GLY A 124 1.24 14.97 -9.72
N ARG A 125 1.72 16.07 -9.12
CA ARG A 125 2.00 17.31 -9.84
C ARG A 125 3.37 17.24 -10.52
N TYR A 126 3.43 17.68 -11.78
CA TYR A 126 4.68 17.93 -12.49
C TYR A 126 5.37 19.15 -11.89
N ASN A 127 6.65 19.02 -11.53
CA ASN A 127 7.43 20.14 -10.99
C ASN A 127 8.05 20.94 -12.13
N LYS A 128 7.58 22.19 -12.33
CA LYS A 128 8.07 23.09 -13.37
C LYS A 128 9.51 23.55 -13.15
N GLU A 129 9.90 23.83 -11.91
CA GLU A 129 11.24 24.37 -11.58
C GLU A 129 12.37 23.44 -11.99
N ASN A 130 12.12 22.12 -11.93
CA ASN A 130 13.08 21.09 -12.28
C ASN A 130 12.67 20.29 -13.52
N HIS A 131 11.61 20.71 -14.22
CA HIS A 131 11.01 20.01 -15.36
C HIS A 131 10.83 18.50 -15.15
N SER A 132 10.45 18.08 -13.94
CA SER A 132 10.60 16.69 -13.52
C SER A 132 9.36 16.14 -12.84
N PHE A 133 8.97 14.96 -13.31
CA PHE A 133 8.08 14.04 -12.61
C PHE A 133 8.88 12.96 -11.83
N ALA A 134 10.22 12.97 -11.91
CA ALA A 134 11.07 11.92 -11.36
C ALA A 134 10.83 11.70 -9.86
N LYS A 135 10.66 12.78 -9.08
CA LYS A 135 10.35 12.65 -7.64
C LYS A 135 9.08 11.84 -7.40
N THR A 136 8.03 12.03 -8.20
CA THR A 136 6.80 11.24 -8.06
C THR A 136 7.04 9.80 -8.48
N VAL A 137 7.83 9.57 -9.53
CA VAL A 137 8.20 8.21 -9.98
C VAL A 137 9.01 7.48 -8.91
N ASP A 138 10.07 8.09 -8.38
CA ASP A 138 10.93 7.49 -7.34
C ASP A 138 10.09 7.08 -6.12
N ARG A 139 9.08 7.89 -5.78
CA ARG A 139 8.15 7.59 -4.69
C ARG A 139 7.30 6.35 -4.94
N PHE A 140 7.03 5.94 -6.17
CA PHE A 140 6.35 4.65 -6.38
C PHE A 140 7.20 3.50 -5.86
N GLU A 141 8.53 3.55 -6.02
CA GLU A 141 9.42 2.50 -5.51
C GLU A 141 9.56 2.55 -3.99
N GLU A 142 9.59 3.76 -3.43
CA GLU A 142 9.70 3.96 -1.99
C GLU A 142 8.42 3.58 -1.24
N CYS A 143 7.25 3.83 -1.85
CA CYS A 143 5.95 3.65 -1.19
C CYS A 143 5.28 2.32 -1.49
N PHE A 144 5.62 1.64 -2.59
CA PHE A 144 4.91 0.44 -3.04
C PHE A 144 5.83 -0.75 -3.30
N THR A 145 5.35 -1.93 -2.92
CA THR A 145 6.01 -3.19 -3.29
C THR A 145 5.89 -3.46 -4.78
N MET A 146 6.65 -4.43 -5.30
CA MET A 146 6.57 -4.81 -6.72
C MET A 146 5.16 -5.30 -7.09
N GLU A 147 4.53 -6.09 -6.23
CA GLU A 147 3.17 -6.60 -6.43
C GLU A 147 2.15 -5.47 -6.53
N GLN A 148 2.25 -4.48 -5.63
CA GLN A 148 1.39 -3.30 -5.65
C GLN A 148 1.59 -2.49 -6.94
N ARG A 149 2.84 -2.28 -7.36
CA ARG A 149 3.14 -1.58 -8.62
C ARG A 149 2.65 -2.33 -9.86
N ASN A 150 2.65 -3.66 -9.84
CA ASN A 150 2.07 -4.47 -10.91
C ASN A 150 0.53 -4.36 -10.99
N ALA A 151 -0.11 -4.10 -9.85
CA ALA A 151 -1.55 -3.90 -9.77
C ALA A 151 -1.98 -2.48 -10.22
N ILE A 152 -1.09 -1.48 -10.13
CA ILE A 152 -1.38 -0.11 -10.61
C ILE A 152 -1.50 -0.08 -12.13
N LYS A 153 -2.69 0.24 -12.63
CA LYS A 153 -3.00 0.29 -14.07
C LYS A 153 -3.05 1.69 -14.65
N ARG A 154 -3.34 2.69 -13.83
CA ARG A 154 -3.63 4.06 -14.28
C ARG A 154 -2.78 5.06 -13.52
N VAL A 155 -2.05 5.89 -14.27
CA VAL A 155 -1.28 7.00 -13.72
C VAL A 155 -1.77 8.32 -14.29
N TRP A 156 -1.82 9.35 -13.45
CA TRP A 156 -2.09 10.71 -13.89
C TRP A 156 -0.93 11.65 -13.57
N ILE A 157 -0.73 12.65 -14.42
CA ILE A 157 0.28 13.69 -14.25
C ILE A 157 -0.42 15.02 -14.42
N LYS A 158 -0.34 15.85 -13.38
CA LYS A 158 -0.98 17.16 -13.35
C LYS A 158 0.04 18.25 -13.60
N PHE A 159 -0.13 18.99 -14.68
CA PHE A 159 0.64 20.21 -14.96
C PHE A 159 -0.09 21.37 -14.29
N GLY A 160 0.62 22.16 -13.47
CA GLY A 160 0.05 23.36 -12.86
C GLY A 160 -0.21 24.46 -13.88
N ASP A 161 -0.70 25.62 -13.42
CA ASP A 161 -1.13 26.74 -14.28
C ASP A 161 -0.26 26.95 -15.51
N LEU A 162 -0.87 26.70 -16.66
CA LEU A 162 -0.29 26.93 -17.97
C LEU A 162 -0.18 28.41 -18.32
N GLU A 163 -0.82 29.32 -17.56
CA GLU A 163 -0.78 30.76 -17.81
C GLU A 163 0.65 31.35 -17.82
N HIS A 164 1.60 30.65 -17.21
CA HIS A 164 3.01 31.06 -17.17
C HIS A 164 3.92 30.22 -18.08
N PHE A 165 3.35 29.26 -18.82
CA PHE A 165 4.13 28.43 -19.74
C PHE A 165 4.33 29.21 -21.04
N GLU A 166 5.57 29.64 -21.30
CA GLU A 166 5.97 30.06 -22.63
C GLU A 166 5.81 28.88 -23.61
N ASN A 167 5.52 29.12 -24.90
CA ASN A 167 5.35 28.06 -25.90
C ASN A 167 6.51 27.02 -25.91
N THR A 168 7.71 27.48 -25.56
CA THR A 168 8.93 26.67 -25.41
C THR A 168 8.86 25.64 -24.29
N GLU A 169 8.10 25.88 -23.23
CA GLU A 169 7.92 24.93 -22.13
C GLU A 169 6.95 23.80 -22.48
N LEU A 170 5.92 24.08 -23.29
CA LEU A 170 5.01 23.05 -23.79
C LEU A 170 5.74 22.09 -24.73
N GLU A 171 6.58 22.61 -25.63
CA GLU A 171 7.43 21.79 -26.50
C GLU A 171 8.36 20.89 -25.67
N ARG A 172 8.99 21.42 -24.61
CA ARG A 172 9.82 20.63 -23.70
C ARG A 172 9.04 19.54 -22.96
N ILE A 173 7.81 19.80 -22.55
CA ILE A 173 6.94 18.77 -21.94
C ILE A 173 6.65 17.66 -22.95
N LEU A 174 6.32 18.04 -24.19
CA LEU A 174 6.05 17.09 -25.26
C LEU A 174 7.29 16.25 -25.60
N ASP A 175 8.47 16.87 -25.63
CA ASP A 175 9.75 16.18 -25.81
C ASP A 175 10.07 15.25 -24.64
N SER A 176 9.72 15.65 -23.42
CA SER A 176 9.90 14.85 -22.21
C SER A 176 8.88 13.70 -22.09
N ARG A 177 7.80 13.70 -22.89
CA ARG A 177 6.73 12.69 -22.81
C ARG A 177 7.27 11.28 -22.98
N GLN A 178 8.15 11.09 -23.96
CA GLN A 178 8.70 9.77 -24.24
C GLN A 178 9.53 9.25 -23.06
N TRP A 179 10.40 10.10 -22.51
CA TRP A 179 11.20 9.78 -21.33
C TRP A 179 10.33 9.48 -20.10
N ILE A 180 9.28 10.29 -19.85
CA ILE A 180 8.34 10.05 -18.74
C ILE A 180 7.67 8.69 -18.89
N LEU A 181 7.19 8.35 -20.09
CA LEU A 181 6.54 7.07 -20.36
C LEU A 181 7.50 5.89 -20.16
N GLU A 182 8.73 6.00 -20.65
CA GLU A 182 9.75 4.95 -20.49
C GLU A 182 10.08 4.68 -19.03
N ILE A 183 10.27 5.75 -18.25
CA ILE A 183 10.50 5.61 -16.81
C ILE A 183 9.30 5.00 -16.12
N LEU A 184 8.08 5.47 -16.41
CA LEU A 184 6.87 4.95 -15.79
C LEU A 184 6.64 3.47 -16.11
N LEU A 185 6.84 3.05 -17.36
CA LEU A 185 6.72 1.65 -17.76
C LEU A 185 7.77 0.76 -17.08
N HIS A 186 8.98 1.28 -16.89
CA HIS A 186 10.02 0.55 -16.17
C HIS A 186 9.69 0.38 -14.68
N ARG A 187 9.11 1.40 -14.06
CA ARG A 187 8.88 1.46 -12.62
C ARG A 187 7.52 0.91 -12.20
N ILE A 188 6.56 0.88 -13.11
CA ILE A 188 5.18 0.43 -12.92
C ILE A 188 4.88 -0.55 -14.07
N PRO A 189 5.28 -1.82 -13.94
CA PRO A 189 5.19 -2.79 -15.05
C PRO A 189 3.75 -3.08 -15.46
N GLY A 190 2.81 -2.89 -14.52
CA GLY A 190 1.39 -3.07 -14.73
C GLY A 190 0.69 -1.91 -15.43
N LEU A 191 1.41 -0.83 -15.76
CA LEU A 191 0.81 0.40 -16.26
C LEU A 191 0.18 0.21 -17.64
N GLU A 192 -1.11 0.55 -17.74
CA GLU A 192 -1.88 0.46 -18.99
C GLU A 192 -2.21 1.83 -19.57
N ARG A 193 -2.38 2.85 -18.70
CA ARG A 193 -2.81 4.19 -19.12
C ARG A 193 -2.13 5.29 -18.34
N VAL A 194 -1.63 6.29 -19.07
CA VAL A 194 -1.15 7.56 -18.51
C VAL A 194 -2.06 8.70 -18.96
N VAL A 195 -2.51 9.51 -18.03
CA VAL A 195 -3.39 10.67 -18.27
C VAL A 195 -2.63 11.95 -17.94
N LEU A 196 -2.41 12.78 -18.95
CA LEU A 196 -1.85 14.13 -18.78
C LEU A 196 -3.01 15.09 -18.56
N ARG A 197 -2.98 15.84 -17.44
CA ARG A 197 -4.01 16.81 -17.07
C ARG A 197 -3.40 18.20 -16.97
N PHE A 198 -4.02 19.16 -17.61
CA PHE A 198 -3.62 20.56 -17.61
C PHE A 198 -4.68 21.35 -16.84
N GLU A 199 -4.28 22.09 -15.80
CA GLU A 199 -5.17 23.08 -15.18
C GLU A 199 -5.23 24.32 -16.08
N ASN A 200 -6.46 24.75 -16.36
CA ASN A 200 -6.75 26.04 -16.98
C ASN A 200 -6.91 27.11 -15.91
#